data_AF-A0A395IWL1-F1
#
_entry.id   AF-A0A395IWL1-F1
#
_cell.length_a   1.000
_cell.length_b   1.000
_cell.length_c   1.000
_cell.angle_alpha   90.00
_cell.angle_beta   90.00
_cell.angle_gamma   90.00
#
_symmetry.space_group_name_H-M   'P 1'
#
loop_
_entity.id
_entity.type
_entity.pdbx_description
1 polymer ?
#
loop_
_entity_poly.entity_id
_entity_poly.type
_entity_poly.pdbx_seq_one_letter_code
_entity_poly.pdbx_strand_id
1 'polypeptide(L)'
;MTAKHENVKWVDGLRGIASLLVVATHIARAFDGDLFLPSSGEGLKPRLLQLPILRILPQGRIGVTIFSLVTGYVCALKPIRQCRAGNQSACFTTISRSAFRRVPRLVLPTTIATTIIWFLCQFGIYHVAKRCDSWWIEATSPDITPYFGDAIKSLLYHLITTWTRGWNIYDGNQWTLLPLLKGAMLVYVFMLGTGGMKPRYRMMTSMALFVYFYISNDSAFGMQFFFGTFLSDLSQHPPHTQWLATVRWPRLYLTPALIILGLFLASYPEGKPELQPWSKSLHDLSLWILPHEPDIPRYYSGIGLDLIALGIHFSLCARISFQTVIYFGLERIVSQFI
;
A
#
# COMPACT_ATOMS: atom_id res chain seq x y z
N MET A 1 -14.43 18.15 26.97
CA MET A 1 -13.70 18.43 25.71
C MET A 1 -14.14 17.43 24.66
N THR A 2 -15.02 17.85 23.76
CA THR A 2 -15.52 17.02 22.65
C THR A 2 -14.35 16.68 21.73
N ALA A 3 -14.01 15.40 21.62
CA ALA A 3 -12.97 14.91 20.72
C ALA A 3 -13.37 15.29 19.28
N LYS A 4 -12.69 16.30 18.71
CA LYS A 4 -12.87 16.70 17.32
C LYS A 4 -12.63 15.46 16.46
N HIS A 5 -13.65 15.00 15.75
CA HIS A 5 -13.57 13.82 14.89
C HIS A 5 -12.46 14.06 13.86
N GLU A 6 -11.30 13.42 14.02
CA GLU A 6 -10.24 13.51 13.01
C GLU A 6 -10.82 12.94 11.72
N ASN A 7 -10.82 13.77 10.67
CA ASN A 7 -11.50 13.52 9.42
C ASN A 7 -10.71 12.44 8.66
N VAL A 8 -11.22 11.20 8.67
CA VAL A 8 -10.62 10.03 7.98
C VAL A 8 -10.57 10.22 6.46
N LYS A 9 -11.25 11.24 5.94
CA LYS A 9 -11.32 11.58 4.52
C LYS A 9 -9.95 11.70 3.82
N TRP A 10 -8.89 12.15 4.49
CA TRP A 10 -7.57 12.21 3.83
C TRP A 10 -7.02 10.80 3.54
N VAL A 11 -7.34 9.83 4.39
CA VAL A 11 -6.95 8.43 4.23
C VAL A 11 -7.69 7.79 3.05
N ASP A 12 -8.97 8.11 2.90
CA ASP A 12 -9.78 7.66 1.77
C ASP A 12 -9.26 8.26 0.45
N GLY A 13 -8.86 9.54 0.46
CA GLY A 13 -8.21 10.19 -0.69
C GLY A 13 -6.89 9.53 -1.07
N LEU A 14 -6.07 9.16 -0.07
CA LEU A 14 -4.80 8.48 -0.28
C LEU A 14 -5.00 7.06 -0.88
N ARG A 15 -6.05 6.34 -0.46
CA ARG A 15 -6.46 5.07 -1.10
C ARG A 15 -6.86 5.26 -2.56
N GLY A 16 -7.63 6.31 -2.87
CA GLY A 16 -8.04 6.63 -4.23
C GLY A 16 -6.85 6.87 -5.17
N ILE A 17 -5.85 7.61 -4.69
CA ILE A 17 -4.60 7.84 -5.42
C ILE A 17 -3.84 6.52 -5.61
N ALA A 18 -3.73 5.69 -4.57
CA ALA A 18 -3.09 4.38 -4.68
C ALA A 18 -3.77 3.50 -5.75
N SER A 19 -5.10 3.46 -5.78
CA SER A 19 -5.85 2.72 -6.81
C SER A 19 -5.54 3.23 -8.21
N LEU A 20 -5.48 4.56 -8.41
CA LEU A 20 -5.14 5.15 -9.71
C LEU A 20 -3.70 4.80 -10.14
N LEU A 21 -2.75 4.84 -9.21
CA LEU A 21 -1.36 4.46 -9.47
C LEU A 21 -1.23 2.99 -9.86
N VAL A 22 -1.98 2.10 -9.22
CA VAL A 22 -2.02 0.67 -9.57
C VAL A 22 -2.58 0.47 -10.99
N VAL A 23 -3.68 1.16 -11.34
CA VAL A 23 -4.24 1.10 -12.71
C VAL A 23 -3.24 1.62 -13.73
N ALA A 24 -2.62 2.77 -13.48
CA ALA A 24 -1.60 3.35 -14.36
C ALA A 24 -0.41 2.38 -14.57
N THR A 25 -0.06 1.62 -13.54
CA THR A 25 1.01 0.61 -13.60
C THR A 25 0.64 -0.58 -14.46
N HIS A 26 -0.59 -1.08 -14.36
CA HIS A 26 -1.05 -2.16 -15.24
C HIS A 26 -1.09 -1.72 -16.71
N ILE A 27 -1.50 -0.48 -16.98
CA ILE A 27 -1.44 0.10 -18.32
C ILE A 27 0.03 0.22 -18.79
N ALA A 28 0.93 0.74 -17.96
CA ALA A 28 2.35 0.83 -18.30
C ALA A 28 2.98 -0.54 -18.54
N ARG A 29 2.70 -1.54 -17.69
CA ARG A 29 3.17 -2.93 -17.89
C ARG A 29 2.66 -3.53 -19.18
N ALA A 30 1.40 -3.26 -19.53
CA ALA A 30 0.76 -3.78 -20.71
C ALA A 30 1.32 -3.16 -22.01
N PHE A 31 1.66 -1.87 -22.02
CA PHE A 31 1.95 -1.17 -23.29
C PHE A 31 3.34 -0.53 -23.38
N ASP A 32 4.05 -0.33 -22.26
CA ASP A 32 5.35 0.37 -22.25
C ASP A 32 6.23 -0.07 -21.06
N GLY A 33 6.84 -1.26 -21.19
CA GLY A 33 7.69 -1.86 -20.16
C GLY A 33 8.96 -1.07 -19.83
N ASP A 34 9.44 -0.22 -20.74
CA ASP A 34 10.63 0.60 -20.55
C ASP A 34 10.46 1.66 -19.45
N LEU A 35 9.21 2.05 -19.14
CA LEU A 35 8.92 3.03 -18.08
C LEU A 35 9.35 2.56 -16.67
N PHE A 36 9.58 1.25 -16.49
CA PHE A 36 10.05 0.68 -15.22
C PHE A 36 11.56 0.83 -15.01
N LEU A 37 12.31 1.21 -16.05
CA LEU A 37 13.74 1.52 -16.02
C LEU A 37 13.96 3.03 -15.81
N PRO A 38 15.17 3.48 -15.42
CA PRO A 38 15.47 4.92 -15.32
C PRO A 38 15.78 5.57 -16.67
N SER A 39 16.07 4.79 -17.71
CA SER A 39 16.09 5.22 -19.11
C SER A 39 15.82 3.99 -19.98
N SER A 40 15.40 4.19 -21.23
CA SER A 40 15.14 3.10 -22.19
C SER A 40 16.43 2.39 -22.65
N GLY A 41 17.60 2.93 -22.35
CA GLY A 41 18.87 2.30 -22.71
C GLY A 41 20.08 3.09 -22.23
N GLU A 42 21.25 2.51 -22.43
CA GLU A 42 22.52 3.12 -22.07
C GLU A 42 22.80 4.34 -22.95
N GLY A 43 23.26 5.44 -22.35
CA GLY A 43 23.51 6.71 -23.05
C GLY A 43 22.26 7.45 -23.54
N LEU A 44 21.06 6.87 -23.40
CA LEU A 44 19.81 7.52 -23.80
C LEU A 44 19.29 8.45 -22.71
N LYS A 45 18.70 9.57 -23.14
CA LYS A 45 18.02 10.50 -22.23
C LYS A 45 16.70 9.89 -21.73
N PRO A 46 16.38 10.03 -20.44
CA PRO A 46 15.13 9.54 -19.90
C PRO A 46 13.93 10.25 -20.53
N ARG A 47 12.87 9.50 -20.82
CA ARG A 47 11.57 10.04 -21.23
C ARG A 47 10.90 10.74 -20.05
N LEU A 48 9.88 11.56 -20.32
CA LEU A 48 9.18 12.35 -19.30
C LEU A 48 8.73 11.52 -18.09
N LEU A 49 8.13 10.35 -18.34
CA LEU A 49 7.65 9.43 -17.29
C LEU A 49 8.74 8.50 -16.72
N GLN A 50 10.00 8.64 -17.14
CA GLN A 50 11.16 7.98 -16.52
C GLN A 50 11.92 8.94 -15.58
N LEU A 51 11.61 10.24 -15.60
CA LEU A 51 12.22 11.24 -14.72
C LEU A 51 11.80 11.02 -13.25
N PRO A 52 12.65 11.40 -12.28
CA PRO A 52 12.30 11.38 -10.86
C PRO A 52 10.98 12.11 -10.59
N ILE A 53 10.26 11.64 -9.58
CA ILE A 53 8.92 12.08 -9.16
C ILE A 53 7.82 11.71 -10.18
N LEU A 54 7.99 12.03 -11.45
CA LEU A 54 7.00 11.75 -12.50
C LEU A 54 6.82 10.25 -12.74
N ARG A 55 7.90 9.48 -12.63
CA ARG A 55 7.87 8.02 -12.81
C ARG A 55 7.11 7.25 -11.73
N ILE A 56 6.73 7.89 -10.63
CA ILE A 56 5.86 7.26 -9.63
C ILE A 56 4.52 6.85 -10.27
N LEU A 57 4.06 7.62 -11.26
CA LEU A 57 2.81 7.37 -11.98
C LEU A 57 2.79 5.99 -12.67
N PRO A 58 3.74 5.64 -13.57
CA PRO A 58 3.79 4.32 -14.20
C PRO A 58 4.32 3.20 -13.30
N GLN A 59 5.04 3.49 -12.22
CA GLN A 59 5.66 2.47 -11.36
C GLN A 59 4.67 1.75 -10.46
N GLY A 60 3.78 2.50 -9.78
CA GLY A 60 2.73 2.07 -8.84
C GLY A 60 3.07 1.09 -7.72
N ARG A 61 4.33 0.68 -7.56
CA ARG A 61 4.83 -0.04 -6.38
C ARG A 61 4.45 0.68 -5.08
N ILE A 62 4.49 2.01 -5.09
CA ILE A 62 4.09 2.84 -3.95
C ILE A 62 2.58 2.71 -3.63
N GLY A 63 1.73 2.35 -4.61
CA GLY A 63 0.31 2.14 -4.38
C GLY A 63 0.06 0.99 -3.41
N VAL A 64 0.81 -0.11 -3.54
CA VAL A 64 0.71 -1.25 -2.63
C VAL A 64 1.18 -0.88 -1.22
N THR A 65 2.30 -0.16 -1.08
CA THR A 65 2.77 0.31 0.24
C THR A 65 1.78 1.28 0.88
N ILE A 66 1.12 2.13 0.09
CA ILE A 66 0.04 3.01 0.59
C ILE A 66 -1.09 2.18 1.19
N PHE A 67 -1.57 1.14 0.51
CA PHE A 67 -2.61 0.27 1.06
C PHE A 67 -2.19 -0.37 2.38
N SER A 68 -0.92 -0.79 2.51
CA SER A 68 -0.38 -1.34 3.74
C SER A 68 -0.37 -0.30 4.88
N LEU A 69 0.21 0.89 4.65
CA LEU A 69 0.27 1.96 5.65
C LEU A 69 -1.14 2.35 6.12
N VAL A 70 -2.04 2.55 5.16
CA VAL A 70 -3.43 2.92 5.44
C VAL A 70 -4.17 1.82 6.19
N THR A 71 -3.91 0.55 5.89
CA THR A 71 -4.48 -0.58 6.64
C THR A 71 -4.07 -0.51 8.10
N GLY A 72 -2.77 -0.30 8.38
CA GLY A 72 -2.28 -0.10 9.74
C GLY A 72 -2.96 1.07 10.46
N TYR A 73 -3.02 2.23 9.78
CA TYR A 73 -3.61 3.44 10.33
C TYR A 73 -5.08 3.26 10.71
N VAL A 74 -5.90 2.74 9.78
CA VAL A 74 -7.36 2.63 9.94
C VAL A 74 -7.74 1.51 10.92
N CYS A 75 -7.02 0.39 10.90
CA CYS A 75 -7.27 -0.71 11.83
C CYS A 75 -7.00 -0.30 13.28
N ALA A 76 -6.00 0.55 13.52
CA ALA A 76 -5.66 1.04 14.86
C ALA A 76 -6.52 2.23 15.32
N LEU A 77 -7.03 3.05 14.40
CA LEU A 77 -7.66 4.35 14.68
C LEU A 77 -8.78 4.27 15.74
N LYS A 78 -9.82 3.46 15.48
CA LYS A 78 -10.98 3.37 16.38
C LYS A 78 -10.63 2.66 17.71
N PRO A 79 -9.90 1.53 17.71
CA PRO A 79 -9.38 0.92 18.93
C PRO A 79 -8.60 1.89 19.83
N ILE A 80 -7.68 2.68 19.25
CA ILE A 80 -6.90 3.69 19.98
C ILE A 80 -7.83 4.69 20.69
N ARG A 81 -8.86 5.20 19.99
CA ARG A 81 -9.83 6.15 20.59
C ARG A 81 -10.55 5.56 21.78
N GLN A 82 -10.99 4.30 21.67
CA GLN A 82 -11.73 3.62 22.72
C GLN A 82 -10.85 3.30 23.93
N CYS A 83 -9.62 2.82 23.72
CA CYS A 83 -8.63 2.64 24.78
C CYS A 83 -8.34 3.94 25.52
N ARG A 84 -8.19 5.06 24.79
CA ARG A 84 -7.94 6.38 25.39
C ARG A 84 -9.13 6.92 26.19
N ALA A 85 -10.35 6.57 25.79
CA ALA A 85 -11.57 6.91 26.51
C ALA A 85 -11.80 6.02 27.75
N GLY A 86 -10.87 5.11 28.08
CA GLY A 86 -11.02 4.16 29.18
C GLY A 86 -11.98 3.01 28.89
N ASN A 87 -12.49 2.88 27.65
CA ASN A 87 -13.49 1.89 27.28
C ASN A 87 -12.86 0.69 26.57
N GLN A 88 -12.15 -0.15 27.34
CA GLN A 88 -11.45 -1.32 26.81
C GLN A 88 -12.40 -2.41 26.28
N SER A 89 -13.55 -2.63 26.93
CA SER A 89 -14.53 -3.61 26.47
C SER A 89 -15.10 -3.24 25.09
N ALA A 90 -15.38 -1.96 24.84
CA ALA A 90 -15.79 -1.48 23.53
C ALA A 90 -14.67 -1.57 22.49
N CYS A 91 -13.41 -1.38 22.90
CA CYS A 91 -12.24 -1.60 22.05
C CYS A 91 -12.19 -3.04 21.55
N PHE A 92 -12.24 -4.03 22.44
CA PHE A 92 -12.17 -5.44 22.08
C PHE A 92 -13.35 -5.88 21.20
N THR A 93 -14.56 -5.41 21.52
CA THR A 93 -15.75 -5.64 20.67
C THR A 93 -15.56 -5.06 19.27
N THR A 94 -14.94 -3.88 19.17
CA THR A 94 -14.68 -3.22 17.89
C THR A 94 -13.64 -3.97 17.07
N ILE A 95 -12.57 -4.45 17.70
CA ILE A 95 -11.54 -5.25 17.05
C ILE A 95 -12.16 -6.54 16.50
N SER A 96 -12.89 -7.29 17.33
CA SER A 96 -13.56 -8.54 16.93
C SER A 96 -14.50 -8.34 15.73
N ARG A 97 -15.39 -7.34 15.79
CA ARG A 97 -16.30 -7.02 14.66
C ARG A 97 -15.56 -6.58 13.40
N SER A 98 -14.41 -5.93 13.53
CA SER A 98 -13.64 -5.46 12.37
C SER A 98 -12.87 -6.61 11.72
N ALA A 99 -12.26 -7.48 12.52
CA ALA A 99 -11.62 -8.71 12.06
C ALA A 99 -12.62 -9.61 11.31
N PHE A 100 -13.79 -9.89 11.91
CA PHE A 100 -14.79 -10.77 11.30
C PHE A 100 -15.33 -10.22 9.97
N ARG A 101 -15.66 -8.92 9.89
CA ARG A 101 -16.24 -8.33 8.67
C ARG A 101 -15.25 -8.17 7.52
N ARG A 102 -13.94 -8.11 7.80
CA ARG A 102 -12.91 -7.88 6.78
C ARG A 102 -12.71 -9.10 5.88
N VAL A 103 -12.76 -10.31 6.44
CA VAL A 103 -12.59 -11.57 5.68
C VAL A 103 -13.61 -11.70 4.55
N PRO A 104 -14.93 -11.70 4.79
CA PRO A 104 -15.91 -11.87 3.71
C PRO A 104 -15.90 -10.71 2.71
N ARG A 105 -15.59 -9.48 3.16
CA ARG A 105 -15.46 -8.32 2.28
C ARG A 105 -14.36 -8.50 1.23
N LEU A 106 -13.25 -9.14 1.59
CA LEU A 106 -12.16 -9.37 0.63
C LEU A 106 -12.35 -10.68 -0.14
N VAL A 107 -12.80 -11.74 0.52
CA VAL A 107 -12.95 -13.08 -0.09
C VAL A 107 -14.10 -13.14 -1.11
N LEU A 108 -15.26 -12.54 -0.81
CA LEU A 108 -16.44 -12.70 -1.68
C LEU A 108 -16.28 -12.02 -3.05
N PRO A 109 -15.89 -10.73 -3.15
CA PRO A 109 -15.75 -10.07 -4.45
C PRO A 109 -14.66 -10.71 -5.32
N THR A 110 -13.58 -11.19 -4.69
CA THR A 110 -12.43 -11.79 -5.40
C THR A 110 -12.74 -13.21 -5.86
N THR A 111 -13.53 -13.96 -5.09
CA THR A 111 -14.11 -15.24 -5.51
C THR A 111 -15.02 -15.07 -6.72
N ILE A 112 -15.89 -14.05 -6.70
CA ILE A 112 -16.78 -13.73 -7.83
C ILE A 112 -15.95 -13.34 -9.06
N ALA A 113 -14.98 -12.43 -8.92
CA ALA A 113 -14.11 -12.02 -10.01
C ALA A 113 -13.34 -13.20 -10.62
N THR A 114 -12.75 -14.06 -9.78
CA THR A 114 -12.03 -15.26 -10.22
C THR A 114 -12.97 -16.23 -10.95
N THR A 115 -14.18 -16.43 -10.45
CA THR A 115 -15.18 -17.29 -11.11
C THR A 115 -15.59 -16.74 -12.48
N ILE A 116 -15.77 -15.42 -12.60
CA ILE A 116 -16.07 -14.77 -13.87
C ILE A 116 -14.90 -14.94 -14.85
N ILE A 117 -13.67 -14.66 -14.43
CA ILE A 117 -12.49 -14.79 -15.30
C ILE A 117 -12.28 -16.25 -15.71
N TRP A 118 -12.41 -17.19 -14.78
CA TRP A 118 -12.40 -18.62 -15.06
C TRP A 118 -13.43 -18.99 -16.12
N PHE A 119 -14.67 -18.51 -15.98
CA PHE A 119 -15.73 -18.77 -16.95
C PHE A 119 -15.33 -18.23 -18.33
N LEU A 120 -14.96 -16.95 -18.44
CA LEU A 120 -14.53 -16.33 -19.70
C LEU A 120 -13.31 -17.06 -20.32
N CYS A 121 -12.40 -17.54 -19.49
CA CYS A 121 -11.26 -18.35 -19.89
C CYS A 121 -11.69 -19.66 -20.54
N GLN A 122 -12.63 -20.42 -19.96
CA GLN A 122 -13.10 -21.67 -20.56
C GLN A 122 -13.82 -21.47 -21.91
N PHE A 123 -14.40 -20.29 -22.16
CA PHE A 123 -14.99 -19.92 -23.46
C PHE A 123 -13.95 -19.41 -24.49
N GLY A 124 -12.66 -19.44 -24.15
CA GLY A 124 -11.58 -19.07 -25.08
C GLY A 124 -11.44 -17.57 -25.34
N ILE A 125 -12.05 -16.71 -24.53
CA ILE A 125 -12.00 -15.25 -24.71
C ILE A 125 -10.55 -14.72 -24.65
N TYR A 126 -9.71 -15.34 -23.82
CA TYR A 126 -8.31 -14.94 -23.65
C TYR A 126 -7.39 -15.37 -24.81
N HIS A 127 -7.86 -16.13 -25.80
CA HIS A 127 -7.06 -16.45 -26.99
C HIS A 127 -6.68 -15.20 -27.80
N VAL A 128 -7.55 -14.18 -27.81
CA VAL A 128 -7.25 -12.90 -28.47
C VAL A 128 -6.13 -12.17 -27.74
N ALA A 129 -6.18 -12.15 -26.40
CA ALA A 129 -5.16 -11.52 -25.57
C ALA A 129 -3.78 -12.21 -25.74
N LYS A 130 -3.75 -13.52 -25.96
CA LYS A 130 -2.51 -14.26 -26.26
C LYS A 130 -1.89 -13.97 -27.62
N ARG A 131 -2.58 -13.27 -28.52
CA ARG A 131 -2.08 -12.89 -29.85
C ARG A 131 -1.65 -11.42 -29.94
N CYS A 132 -1.68 -10.68 -28.84
CA CYS A 132 -1.27 -9.29 -28.85
C CYS A 132 0.25 -9.15 -28.68
N ASP A 133 0.82 -8.08 -29.24
CA ASP A 133 2.26 -7.75 -29.14
C ASP A 133 2.64 -7.19 -27.75
N SER A 134 2.07 -7.75 -26.68
CA SER A 134 2.37 -7.38 -25.30
C SER A 134 2.68 -8.63 -24.49
N TRP A 135 3.96 -8.77 -24.12
CA TRP A 135 4.42 -9.86 -23.25
C TRP A 135 3.64 -9.93 -21.94
N TRP A 136 3.30 -8.80 -21.33
CA TRP A 136 2.58 -8.79 -20.06
C TRP A 136 1.14 -9.29 -20.22
N ILE A 137 0.43 -8.84 -21.25
CA ILE A 137 -0.95 -9.29 -21.51
C ILE A 137 -0.95 -10.79 -21.84
N GLU A 138 0.00 -11.25 -22.66
CA GLU A 138 0.16 -12.67 -22.99
C GLU A 138 0.43 -13.51 -21.73
N ALA A 139 1.44 -13.13 -20.94
CA ALA A 139 1.87 -13.85 -19.74
C ALA A 139 0.82 -13.88 -18.62
N THR A 140 -0.05 -12.86 -18.54
CA THR A 140 -1.12 -12.77 -17.53
C THR A 140 -2.45 -13.36 -17.99
N SER A 141 -2.56 -13.79 -19.26
CA SER A 141 -3.79 -14.37 -19.80
C SER A 141 -3.87 -15.87 -19.52
N PRO A 142 -4.89 -16.35 -18.77
CA PRO A 142 -5.00 -17.77 -18.41
C PRO A 142 -5.28 -18.67 -19.63
N ASP A 143 -4.84 -19.93 -19.54
CA ASP A 143 -5.13 -20.98 -20.52
C ASP A 143 -6.40 -21.76 -20.20
N ILE A 144 -7.07 -22.24 -21.26
CA ILE A 144 -8.17 -23.18 -21.14
C ILE A 144 -7.66 -24.45 -20.45
N THR A 145 -8.43 -24.96 -19.50
CA THR A 145 -8.14 -26.25 -18.88
C THR A 145 -8.92 -27.33 -19.64
N PRO A 146 -8.26 -28.35 -20.22
CA PRO A 146 -8.95 -29.42 -20.90
C PRO A 146 -9.91 -30.16 -19.95
N TYR A 147 -11.09 -30.54 -20.44
CA TYR A 147 -12.14 -31.25 -19.71
C TYR A 147 -12.81 -30.46 -18.56
N PHE A 148 -14.14 -30.55 -18.49
CA PHE A 148 -14.94 -29.79 -17.52
C PHE A 148 -14.59 -30.09 -16.05
N GLY A 149 -14.32 -31.36 -15.73
CA GLY A 149 -13.97 -31.77 -14.36
C GLY A 149 -12.66 -31.14 -13.88
N ASP A 150 -11.66 -31.06 -14.75
CA ASP A 150 -10.36 -30.46 -14.40
C ASP A 150 -10.43 -28.95 -14.41
N ALA A 151 -11.27 -28.34 -15.27
CA ALA A 151 -11.58 -26.92 -15.20
C ALA A 151 -12.19 -26.51 -13.85
N ILE A 152 -13.14 -27.29 -13.30
CA ILE A 152 -13.71 -27.03 -11.97
C ILE A 152 -12.66 -27.23 -10.87
N LYS A 153 -11.86 -28.29 -10.94
CA LYS A 153 -10.76 -28.50 -9.97
C LYS A 153 -9.78 -27.33 -10.00
N SER A 154 -9.46 -26.82 -11.18
CA SER A 154 -8.61 -25.64 -11.35
C SER A 154 -9.21 -24.40 -10.68
N LEU A 155 -10.51 -24.14 -10.88
CA LEU A 155 -11.21 -23.06 -10.18
C LEU A 155 -11.09 -23.19 -8.66
N LEU A 156 -11.45 -24.34 -8.11
CA LEU A 156 -11.41 -24.57 -6.66
C LEU A 156 -9.98 -24.46 -6.11
N TYR A 157 -9.01 -25.03 -6.82
CA TYR A 157 -7.59 -24.94 -6.47
C TYR A 157 -7.15 -23.48 -6.40
N HIS A 158 -7.48 -22.66 -7.41
CA HIS A 158 -7.07 -21.26 -7.45
C HIS A 158 -7.80 -20.37 -6.46
N LEU A 159 -9.08 -20.64 -6.15
CA LEU A 159 -9.78 -19.98 -5.05
C LEU A 159 -9.08 -20.24 -3.70
N ILE A 160 -8.54 -21.45 -3.49
CA ILE A 160 -7.79 -21.79 -2.28
C ILE A 160 -6.39 -21.16 -2.31
N THR A 161 -5.64 -21.29 -3.42
CA THR A 161 -4.25 -20.79 -3.49
C THR A 161 -4.14 -19.27 -3.40
N THR A 162 -5.18 -18.52 -3.78
CA THR A 162 -5.25 -17.08 -3.52
C THR A 162 -5.05 -16.76 -2.04
N TRP A 163 -5.68 -17.53 -1.15
CA TRP A 163 -5.68 -17.27 0.30
C TRP A 163 -4.66 -18.10 1.09
N THR A 164 -4.07 -19.13 0.50
CA THR A 164 -3.02 -19.93 1.15
C THR A 164 -1.61 -19.58 0.68
N ARG A 165 -1.44 -19.31 -0.62
CA ARG A 165 -0.14 -19.06 -1.27
C ARG A 165 -0.01 -17.67 -1.90
N GLY A 166 -1.10 -16.90 -2.00
CA GLY A 166 -1.10 -15.61 -2.69
C GLY A 166 -0.94 -15.75 -4.20
N TRP A 167 -1.40 -16.87 -4.77
CA TRP A 167 -1.23 -17.17 -6.19
C TRP A 167 -2.56 -17.56 -6.84
N ASN A 168 -2.85 -16.98 -8.00
CA ASN A 168 -4.05 -17.25 -8.79
C ASN A 168 -3.73 -17.06 -10.28
N ILE A 169 -3.92 -18.08 -11.11
CA ILE A 169 -3.65 -17.98 -12.55
C ILE A 169 -4.69 -17.14 -13.28
N TYR A 170 -5.92 -17.08 -12.76
CA TYR A 170 -7.01 -16.33 -13.38
C TYR A 170 -6.88 -14.84 -13.10
N ASP A 171 -6.31 -14.46 -11.96
CA ASP A 171 -6.06 -13.07 -11.60
C ASP A 171 -4.81 -12.98 -10.70
N GLY A 172 -3.65 -12.88 -11.35
CA GLY A 172 -2.36 -12.82 -10.65
C GLY A 172 -2.27 -11.64 -9.68
N ASN A 173 -3.00 -10.55 -9.92
CA ASN A 173 -2.92 -9.32 -9.13
C ASN A 173 -3.52 -9.47 -7.72
N GLN A 174 -4.31 -10.53 -7.49
CA GLN A 174 -4.87 -10.88 -6.19
C GLN A 174 -3.82 -11.28 -5.14
N TRP A 175 -2.56 -11.48 -5.55
CA TRP A 175 -1.45 -11.81 -4.64
C TRP A 175 -1.34 -10.84 -3.46
N THR A 176 -1.69 -9.56 -3.66
CA THR A 176 -1.60 -8.50 -2.65
C THR A 176 -2.61 -8.65 -1.51
N LEU A 177 -3.73 -9.35 -1.74
CA LEU A 177 -4.85 -9.41 -0.80
C LEU A 177 -4.53 -10.24 0.44
N LEU A 178 -3.79 -11.34 0.28
CA LEU A 178 -3.42 -12.22 1.38
C LEU A 178 -2.47 -11.52 2.38
N PRO A 179 -1.37 -10.86 1.95
CA PRO A 179 -0.55 -10.01 2.82
C PRO A 179 -1.35 -8.91 3.53
N LEU A 180 -2.26 -8.22 2.83
CA LEU A 180 -3.10 -7.17 3.43
C LEU A 180 -4.04 -7.71 4.52
N LEU A 181 -4.64 -8.88 4.30
CA LEU A 181 -5.48 -9.54 5.29
C LEU A 181 -4.66 -9.96 6.51
N LYS A 182 -3.51 -10.63 6.30
CA LYS A 182 -2.60 -11.04 7.38
C LYS A 182 -2.12 -9.83 8.19
N GLY A 183 -1.73 -8.76 7.51
CA GLY A 183 -1.32 -7.49 8.11
C GLY A 183 -2.39 -6.86 8.98
N ALA A 184 -3.63 -6.78 8.49
CA ALA A 184 -4.74 -6.27 9.28
C ALA A 184 -4.95 -7.09 10.56
N MET A 185 -4.84 -8.41 10.48
CA MET A 185 -4.95 -9.30 11.65
C MET A 185 -3.78 -9.11 12.63
N LEU A 186 -2.56 -8.92 12.14
CA LEU A 186 -1.40 -8.59 12.99
C LEU A 186 -1.63 -7.29 13.76
N VAL A 187 -2.17 -6.25 13.11
CA VAL A 187 -2.51 -4.98 13.77
C VAL A 187 -3.63 -5.18 14.80
N TYR A 188 -4.64 -6.02 14.53
CA TYR A 188 -5.67 -6.34 15.52
C TYR A 188 -5.11 -7.06 16.75
N VAL A 189 -4.25 -8.06 16.56
CA VAL A 189 -3.56 -8.75 17.65
C VAL A 189 -2.69 -7.77 18.44
N PHE A 190 -1.95 -6.90 17.76
CA PHE A 190 -1.18 -5.83 18.39
C PHE A 190 -2.07 -4.91 19.23
N MET A 191 -3.22 -4.48 18.72
CA MET A 191 -4.14 -3.61 19.46
C MET A 191 -4.78 -4.31 20.66
N LEU A 192 -5.02 -5.62 20.60
CA LEU A 192 -5.46 -6.41 21.75
C LEU A 192 -4.37 -6.44 22.83
N GLY A 193 -3.13 -6.78 22.46
CA GLY A 193 -2.01 -6.85 23.39
C GLY A 193 -1.61 -5.50 23.99
N THR A 194 -1.74 -4.41 23.23
CA THR A 194 -1.37 -3.06 23.65
C THR A 194 -2.54 -2.22 24.18
N GLY A 195 -3.72 -2.83 24.34
CA GLY A 195 -4.95 -2.12 24.75
C GLY A 195 -4.87 -1.46 26.12
N GLY A 196 -4.07 -2.03 27.04
CA GLY A 196 -3.79 -1.47 28.37
C GLY A 196 -2.59 -0.52 28.43
N MET A 197 -1.81 -0.38 27.36
CA MET A 197 -0.58 0.41 27.37
C MET A 197 -0.88 1.90 27.31
N LYS A 198 -0.07 2.71 28.00
CA LYS A 198 -0.06 4.17 27.80
C LYS A 198 0.34 4.48 26.35
N PRO A 199 -0.22 5.53 25.71
CA PRO A 199 0.03 5.82 24.29
C PRO A 199 1.52 5.93 23.91
N ARG A 200 2.36 6.47 24.80
CA ARG A 200 3.82 6.58 24.54
C ARG A 200 4.47 5.20 24.35
N TYR A 201 4.18 4.24 25.22
CA TYR A 201 4.74 2.90 25.12
C TYR A 201 4.15 2.11 23.94
N ARG A 202 2.87 2.33 23.61
CA ARG A 202 2.26 1.74 22.42
C ARG A 202 2.95 2.24 21.14
N MET A 203 3.21 3.55 21.03
CA MET A 203 3.99 4.13 19.92
C MET A 203 5.41 3.57 19.83
N MET A 204 6.09 3.40 20.97
CA MET A 204 7.43 2.77 21.00
C MET A 204 7.37 1.32 20.52
N THR A 205 6.34 0.56 20.92
CA THR A 205 6.18 -0.84 20.51
C THR A 205 5.83 -0.96 19.03
N SER A 206 4.99 -0.07 18.49
CA SER A 206 4.75 -0.02 17.04
C SER A 206 6.01 0.33 16.27
N MET A 207 6.85 1.25 16.77
CA MET A 207 8.13 1.57 16.14
C MET A 207 9.15 0.43 16.26
N ALA A 208 9.14 -0.31 17.36
CA ALA A 208 9.96 -1.51 17.50
C ALA A 208 9.56 -2.58 16.47
N LEU A 209 8.26 -2.76 16.22
CA LEU A 209 7.78 -3.66 15.16
C LEU A 209 8.10 -3.14 13.76
N PHE A 210 8.04 -1.83 13.52
CA PHE A 210 8.54 -1.22 12.30
C PHE A 210 10.01 -1.59 12.04
N VAL A 211 10.88 -1.41 13.05
CA VAL A 211 12.31 -1.76 12.95
C VAL A 211 12.49 -3.28 12.77
N TYR A 212 11.70 -4.11 13.43
CA TYR A 212 11.72 -5.56 13.24
C TYR A 212 11.46 -5.94 11.78
N PHE A 213 10.40 -5.40 11.16
CA PHE A 213 10.09 -5.68 9.75
C PHE A 213 11.09 -5.03 8.79
N TYR A 214 11.65 -3.88 9.16
CA TYR A 214 12.76 -3.28 8.44
C TYR A 214 13.99 -4.19 8.41
N ILE A 215 14.34 -4.86 9.50
CA ILE A 215 15.47 -5.80 9.53
C ILE A 215 15.10 -7.12 8.83
N SER A 216 13.82 -7.50 8.84
CA SER A 216 13.32 -8.76 8.27
C SER A 216 13.04 -8.73 6.76
N ASN A 217 13.47 -7.69 6.04
CA ASN A 217 13.21 -7.56 4.59
C ASN A 217 11.74 -7.43 4.16
N ASP A 218 10.84 -7.01 5.07
CA ASP A 218 9.42 -6.75 4.76
C ASP A 218 9.09 -5.25 4.75
N SER A 219 9.62 -4.57 3.74
CA SER A 219 9.46 -3.12 3.56
C SER A 219 8.09 -2.73 2.99
N ALA A 220 7.41 -3.63 2.28
CA ALA A 220 6.16 -3.32 1.58
C ALA A 220 4.90 -3.47 2.45
N PHE A 221 4.94 -4.36 3.44
CA PHE A 221 3.79 -4.71 4.25
C PHE A 221 4.04 -4.47 5.74
N GLY A 222 4.80 -5.34 6.40
CA GLY A 222 5.05 -5.32 7.85
C GLY A 222 5.52 -3.95 8.35
N MET A 223 6.56 -3.39 7.71
CA MET A 223 7.07 -2.06 8.02
C MET A 223 5.95 -1.01 7.96
N GLN A 224 5.17 -1.02 6.88
CA GLN A 224 4.12 -0.04 6.61
C GLN A 224 2.92 -0.17 7.55
N PHE A 225 2.48 -1.40 7.89
CA PHE A 225 1.38 -1.60 8.84
C PHE A 225 1.67 -0.98 10.20
N PHE A 226 2.89 -1.15 10.70
CA PHE A 226 3.27 -0.62 12.00
C PHE A 226 3.66 0.86 11.97
N PHE A 227 4.17 1.36 10.84
CA PHE A 227 4.29 2.80 10.64
C PHE A 227 2.92 3.51 10.63
N GLY A 228 1.94 2.94 9.91
CA GLY A 228 0.57 3.45 9.90
C GLY A 228 -0.08 3.40 11.28
N THR A 229 0.14 2.33 12.03
CA THR A 229 -0.32 2.20 13.43
C THR A 229 0.30 3.27 14.32
N PHE A 230 1.62 3.49 14.22
CA PHE A 230 2.33 4.55 14.92
C PHE A 230 1.75 5.93 14.56
N LEU A 231 1.54 6.21 13.28
CA LEU A 231 1.03 7.49 12.80
C LEU A 231 -0.39 7.77 13.33
N SER A 232 -1.23 6.72 13.42
CA SER A 232 -2.57 6.78 14.00
C SER A 232 -2.55 7.13 15.48
N ASP A 233 -1.58 6.63 16.24
CA ASP A 233 -1.40 7.03 17.62
C ASP A 233 -0.86 8.46 17.76
N LEU A 234 0.14 8.81 16.94
CA LEU A 234 0.78 10.12 16.93
C LEU A 234 -0.20 11.23 16.58
N SER A 235 -1.11 10.98 15.62
CA SER A 235 -2.15 11.94 15.22
C SER A 235 -3.17 12.21 16.33
N GLN A 236 -3.29 11.30 17.28
CA GLN A 236 -4.21 11.39 18.41
C GLN A 236 -3.50 11.68 19.74
N HIS A 237 -2.19 11.94 19.72
CA HIS A 237 -1.40 12.21 20.91
C HIS A 237 -1.50 13.70 21.32
N PRO A 238 -2.13 14.06 22.46
CA PRO A 238 -2.45 15.45 22.79
C PRO A 238 -1.25 16.41 22.82
N PRO A 239 -0.12 16.06 23.47
CA PRO A 239 1.08 16.90 23.47
C PRO A 239 1.57 17.22 22.06
N HIS A 240 1.54 16.22 21.17
CA HIS A 240 1.98 16.38 19.78
C HIS A 240 0.99 17.23 18.97
N THR A 241 -0.32 16.99 19.12
CA THR A 241 -1.34 17.80 18.42
C THR A 241 -1.34 19.26 18.85
N GLN A 242 -1.07 19.54 20.14
CA GLN A 242 -0.95 20.90 20.66
C GLN A 242 0.30 21.58 20.12
N TRP A 243 1.42 20.86 20.05
CA TRP A 243 2.67 21.36 19.45
C TRP A 243 2.50 21.73 17.97
N LEU A 244 1.78 20.91 17.19
CA LEU A 244 1.48 21.22 15.78
C LEU A 244 0.59 22.46 15.60
N ALA A 245 -0.26 22.75 16.57
CA ALA A 245 -1.11 23.93 16.53
C ALA A 245 -0.32 25.22 16.83
N THR A 246 0.71 25.15 17.67
CA THR A 246 1.51 26.30 18.10
C THR A 246 2.69 26.59 17.17
N VAL A 247 3.39 25.55 16.70
CA VAL A 247 4.64 25.69 15.97
C VAL A 247 4.41 25.65 14.45
N ARG A 248 4.84 26.71 13.75
CA ARG A 248 4.56 26.90 12.31
C ARG A 248 5.67 26.40 11.38
N TRP A 249 6.93 26.37 11.82
CA TRP A 249 8.07 26.02 10.97
C TRP A 249 8.02 24.59 10.39
N PRO A 250 7.49 23.54 11.07
CA PRO A 250 7.44 22.20 10.50
C PRO A 250 6.54 22.16 9.26
N ARG A 251 5.42 22.89 9.30
CA ARG A 251 4.52 23.01 8.15
C ARG A 251 5.15 23.75 6.97
N LEU A 252 6.00 24.75 7.23
CA LEU A 252 6.58 25.61 6.19
C LEU A 252 7.82 25.01 5.54
N TYR A 253 8.69 24.39 6.33
CA TYR A 253 9.99 23.91 5.84
C TYR A 253 10.09 22.38 5.88
N LEU A 254 9.67 21.76 6.98
CA LEU A 254 9.82 20.31 7.15
C LEU A 254 8.88 19.52 6.23
N THR A 255 7.60 19.89 6.13
CA THR A 255 6.64 19.24 5.23
C THR A 255 7.12 19.19 3.78
N PRO A 256 7.43 20.31 3.10
CA PRO A 256 7.85 20.25 1.70
C PRO A 256 9.17 19.48 1.54
N ALA A 257 10.12 19.61 2.48
CA ALA A 257 11.37 18.84 2.45
C ALA A 257 11.10 17.33 2.52
N LEU A 258 10.25 16.88 3.46
CA LEU A 258 9.88 15.47 3.61
C LEU A 258 9.12 14.93 2.39
N ILE A 259 8.20 15.71 1.83
CA ILE A 259 7.44 15.29 0.65
C ILE A 259 8.34 15.20 -0.57
N ILE A 260 9.18 16.21 -0.84
CA ILE A 260 10.09 16.20 -2.00
C ILE A 260 11.11 15.06 -1.87
N LEU A 261 11.72 14.90 -0.69
CA LEU A 261 12.65 13.81 -0.44
C LEU A 261 11.95 12.46 -0.57
N GLY A 262 10.77 12.30 0.02
CA GLY A 262 10.01 11.07 -0.04
C GLY A 262 9.57 10.70 -1.46
N LEU A 263 9.16 11.67 -2.28
CA LEU A 263 8.87 11.48 -3.70
C LEU A 263 10.14 11.10 -4.48
N PHE A 264 11.27 11.75 -4.20
CA PHE A 264 12.54 11.42 -4.85
C PHE A 264 12.99 9.99 -4.51
N LEU A 265 12.95 9.60 -3.24
CA LEU A 265 13.27 8.23 -2.81
C LEU A 265 12.30 7.21 -3.43
N ALA A 266 10.99 7.47 -3.37
CA ALA A 266 9.98 6.55 -3.92
C ALA A 266 10.10 6.33 -5.44
N SER A 267 10.82 7.21 -6.14
CA SER A 267 11.09 7.13 -7.58
C SER A 267 12.14 6.08 -7.96
N TYR A 268 12.70 5.32 -7.03
CA TYR A 268 13.72 4.32 -7.36
C TYR A 268 13.22 3.29 -8.41
N PRO A 269 13.96 3.08 -9.52
CA PRO A 269 13.56 2.21 -10.62
C PRO A 269 13.42 0.74 -10.21
N GLU A 270 12.77 -0.07 -11.03
CA GLU A 270 12.67 -1.51 -10.78
C GLU A 270 13.95 -2.27 -11.10
N GLY A 271 14.69 -1.81 -12.10
CA GLY A 271 15.94 -2.41 -12.51
C GLY A 271 16.83 -1.41 -13.23
N LYS A 272 18.06 -1.86 -13.49
CA LYS A 272 19.11 -1.10 -14.16
C LYS A 272 19.35 0.31 -13.59
N PRO A 273 19.51 0.47 -12.26
CA PRO A 273 19.74 1.78 -11.64
C PRO A 273 20.98 2.51 -12.22
N GLU A 274 21.93 1.78 -12.78
CA GLU A 274 23.14 2.30 -13.41
C GLU A 274 22.89 3.15 -14.66
N LEU A 275 21.74 3.03 -15.33
CA LEU A 275 21.48 3.77 -16.58
C LEU A 275 21.34 5.27 -16.38
N GLN A 276 21.12 5.76 -15.15
CA GLN A 276 21.08 7.19 -14.84
C GLN A 276 21.84 7.52 -13.55
N PRO A 277 22.53 8.67 -13.48
CA PRO A 277 23.30 9.06 -12.29
C PRO A 277 22.47 9.12 -11.01
N TRP A 278 21.25 9.67 -11.07
CA TRP A 278 20.39 9.84 -9.89
C TRP A 278 19.96 8.50 -9.30
N SER A 279 19.64 7.51 -10.13
CA SER A 279 19.22 6.17 -9.68
C SER A 279 20.41 5.37 -9.19
N LYS A 280 21.59 5.56 -9.80
CA LYS A 280 22.84 4.97 -9.33
C LYS A 280 23.22 5.50 -7.95
N SER A 281 23.14 6.80 -7.71
CA SER A 281 23.42 7.39 -6.39
C SER A 281 22.49 6.83 -5.30
N LEU A 282 21.22 6.58 -5.63
CA LEU A 282 20.30 5.90 -4.71
C LEU A 282 20.70 4.44 -4.50
N HIS A 283 21.06 3.71 -5.55
CA HIS A 283 21.53 2.34 -5.40
C HIS A 283 22.76 2.28 -4.47
N ASP A 284 23.74 3.14 -4.69
CA ASP A 284 24.96 3.20 -3.87
C ASP A 284 24.63 3.56 -2.42
N LEU A 285 23.70 4.49 -2.18
CA LEU A 285 23.18 4.82 -0.84
C LEU A 285 22.50 3.63 -0.17
N SER A 286 21.78 2.81 -0.95
CA SER A 286 21.03 1.66 -0.43
C SER A 286 21.95 0.62 0.21
N LEU A 287 23.16 0.46 -0.31
CA LEU A 287 24.17 -0.47 0.21
C LEU A 287 24.63 -0.11 1.64
N TRP A 288 24.45 1.14 2.06
CA TRP A 288 24.84 1.62 3.39
C TRP A 288 23.69 1.60 4.39
N ILE A 289 22.46 1.83 3.93
CA ILE A 289 21.32 2.07 4.81
C ILE A 289 20.48 0.80 4.98
N LEU A 290 20.30 0.02 3.91
CA LEU A 290 19.39 -1.12 3.88
C LEU A 290 20.02 -2.37 4.50
N PRO A 291 19.19 -3.31 5.03
CA PRO A 291 19.69 -4.59 5.55
C PRO A 291 20.29 -5.47 4.45
N HIS A 292 20.87 -6.61 4.83
CA HIS A 292 21.48 -7.56 3.91
C HIS A 292 20.46 -8.11 2.88
N GLU A 293 20.87 -8.19 1.61
CA GLU A 293 20.04 -8.64 0.48
C GLU A 293 18.65 -8.00 0.40
N PRO A 294 18.56 -6.65 0.34
CA PRO A 294 17.28 -5.97 0.38
C PRO A 294 16.59 -5.97 -0.98
N ASP A 295 15.24 -6.01 -0.97
CA ASP A 295 14.43 -5.59 -2.12
C ASP A 295 14.47 -4.05 -2.20
N ILE A 296 15.60 -3.53 -2.71
CA ILE A 296 15.90 -2.09 -2.79
C ILE A 296 14.72 -1.28 -3.36
N PRO A 297 14.08 -1.70 -4.47
CA PRO A 297 12.93 -0.98 -4.99
C PRO A 297 11.77 -0.87 -3.99
N ARG A 298 11.40 -1.95 -3.30
CA ARG A 298 10.32 -1.88 -2.30
C ARG A 298 10.69 -1.06 -1.08
N TYR A 299 11.95 -1.14 -0.63
CA TYR A 299 12.44 -0.31 0.47
C TYR A 299 12.32 1.18 0.20
N TYR A 300 12.75 1.62 -0.97
CA TYR A 300 12.64 3.03 -1.35
C TYR A 300 11.19 3.50 -1.49
N SER A 301 10.29 2.64 -1.99
CA SER A 301 8.85 2.95 -1.99
C SER A 301 8.27 3.03 -0.57
N GLY A 302 8.72 2.19 0.36
CA GLY A 302 8.31 2.22 1.77
C GLY A 302 8.83 3.45 2.52
N ILE A 303 10.14 3.66 2.54
CA ILE A 303 10.77 4.81 3.20
C ILE A 303 10.28 6.12 2.60
N GLY A 304 10.18 6.19 1.27
CA GLY A 304 9.65 7.37 0.58
C GLY A 304 8.22 7.69 1.00
N LEU A 305 7.37 6.65 1.12
CA LEU A 305 6.01 6.80 1.63
C LEU A 305 5.98 7.24 3.10
N ASP A 306 6.83 6.69 3.97
CA ASP A 306 6.91 7.07 5.38
C ASP A 306 7.21 8.56 5.55
N LEU A 307 8.16 9.09 4.75
CA LEU A 307 8.49 10.51 4.70
C LEU A 307 7.32 11.36 4.18
N ILE A 308 6.67 10.93 3.09
CA ILE A 308 5.49 11.62 2.55
C ILE A 308 4.37 11.66 3.59
N ALA A 309 4.09 10.53 4.26
CA ALA A 309 3.05 10.42 5.28
C ALA A 309 3.34 11.32 6.49
N LEU A 310 4.60 11.42 6.94
CA LEU A 310 5.02 12.37 7.97
C LEU A 310 4.85 13.82 7.51
N GLY A 311 5.26 14.14 6.27
CA GLY A 311 5.08 15.46 5.68
C GLY A 311 3.61 15.89 5.66
N ILE A 312 2.71 15.00 5.23
CA ILE A 312 1.25 15.20 5.24
C ILE A 312 0.73 15.36 6.67
N HIS A 313 1.24 14.56 7.60
CA HIS A 313 0.83 14.62 8.99
C HIS A 313 1.15 15.98 9.64
N PHE A 314 2.31 16.56 9.32
CA PHE A 314 2.72 17.89 9.79
C PHE A 314 1.96 19.06 9.14
N SER A 315 1.33 18.86 7.98
CA SER A 315 0.60 19.91 7.27
C SER A 315 -0.92 19.72 7.28
N LEU A 316 -1.61 20.63 7.97
CA LEU A 316 -3.06 20.68 7.98
C LEU A 316 -3.65 20.96 6.57
N CYS A 317 -2.96 21.74 5.74
CA CYS A 317 -3.40 22.05 4.37
C CYS A 317 -3.25 20.85 3.42
N ALA A 318 -2.17 20.07 3.53
CA ALA A 318 -2.01 18.86 2.73
C ALA A 318 -3.14 17.86 2.99
N ARG A 319 -3.53 17.69 4.27
CA ARG A 319 -4.69 16.87 4.65
C ARG A 319 -6.00 17.34 4.00
N ILE A 320 -6.16 18.64 3.75
CA ILE A 320 -7.33 19.22 3.08
C ILE A 320 -7.26 18.98 1.56
N SER A 321 -6.10 19.12 0.92
CA SER A 321 -5.94 18.83 -0.52
C SER A 321 -6.28 17.37 -0.87
N PHE A 322 -5.91 16.41 -0.03
CA PHE A 322 -6.32 15.00 -0.20
C PHE A 322 -7.83 14.79 0.02
N GLN A 323 -8.52 15.66 0.78
CA GLN A 323 -9.99 15.63 0.89
C GLN A 323 -10.66 16.12 -0.40
N THR A 324 -10.05 17.07 -1.12
CA THR A 324 -10.60 17.59 -2.38
C THR A 324 -10.53 16.58 -3.52
N VAL A 325 -9.56 15.65 -3.50
CA VAL A 325 -9.47 14.54 -4.48
C VAL A 325 -10.72 13.65 -4.43
N ILE A 326 -11.39 13.53 -3.28
CA ILE A 326 -12.65 12.77 -3.14
C ILE A 326 -13.81 13.42 -3.91
N TYR A 327 -13.82 14.76 -4.04
CA TYR A 327 -14.88 15.47 -4.76
C TYR A 327 -14.91 15.16 -6.26
N PHE A 328 -13.84 14.58 -6.82
CA PHE A 328 -13.77 14.17 -8.23
C PHE A 328 -14.08 12.67 -8.49
N GLY A 329 -14.90 12.03 -7.64
CA GLY A 329 -15.72 10.88 -8.08
C GLY A 329 -15.31 9.46 -7.66
N LEU A 330 -14.43 9.27 -6.68
CA LEU A 330 -13.97 7.93 -6.24
C LEU A 330 -14.65 7.39 -4.96
N GLU A 331 -15.56 8.15 -4.35
CA GLU A 331 -16.11 7.89 -3.01
C GLU A 331 -16.91 6.57 -2.90
N ARG A 332 -17.52 6.08 -3.98
CA ARG A 332 -18.32 4.84 -3.98
C ARG A 332 -17.55 3.57 -4.34
N ILE A 333 -16.42 3.67 -5.03
CA ILE A 333 -15.65 2.51 -5.48
C ILE A 333 -14.64 2.07 -4.41
N VAL A 334 -14.05 2.99 -3.65
CA VAL A 334 -13.02 2.63 -2.65
C VAL A 334 -13.60 2.07 -1.36
N SER A 335 -14.80 2.51 -0.95
CA SER A 335 -15.48 2.06 0.28
C SER A 335 -15.93 0.59 0.24
N GLN A 336 -16.20 0.06 -0.96
CA GLN A 336 -16.69 -1.30 -1.14
C GLN A 336 -15.59 -2.36 -1.30
N PHE A 337 -14.36 -1.95 -1.67
CA PHE A 337 -13.33 -2.91 -2.06
C PHE A 337 -12.16 -3.13 -1.06
N ILE A 338 -11.96 -2.31 0.00
CA ILE A 338 -10.87 -2.51 1.00
C ILE A 338 -11.23 -2.13 2.47
#